data_AF-A0A3D1KEH2-F1
#
_entry.id   AF-A0A3D1KEH2-F1
#
_cell.length_a   1.000
_cell.length_b   1.000
_cell.length_c   1.000
_cell.angle_alpha   90.00
_cell.angle_beta   90.00
_cell.angle_gamma   90.00
#
_symmetry.space_group_name_H-M   'P 1'
#
loop_
_entity.id
_entity.type
_entity.pdbx_description
1 polymer ?
#
loop_
_entity_poly.entity_id
_entity_poly.type
_entity_poly.pdbx_seq_one_letter_code
_entity_poly.pdbx_strand_id
1 'polypeptide(L)'
;MQSKLYLTLTLAAAAMLTTSCSKMGALSSDNFSINPSPLESVGGQVPVTINGRFPQKYMKKKATVTVTPVLKWQGGSAQSEPATFQGEKVEGNAQTISYRVGGNYTMKANFKYVPEMEKSDLYLTFNAKKGKKTVKIPDVKIGEGVISTSELVNRTLKSAGTAFAPDAYQHVIKQKQEASIKFLIQQAKIRNSELKGVSVQQFIQTLKDIQADEERKALENIEISAYASPDGGMKLNTQVAKNRQKSTDKYVKNQLKKVRLDANVDTKYTAEDWDGFKELVSQSNMQDKEVILRVLSMYQDPEEREHQIRNLSAAFTDLAKEILPQLRRSRMTINYNLIGRSDEEIQAQYKSDASKLSVEELLYSATLTDKADEKEDIYKKTAQVYPNDYRAYNDLATMAYANGKYSEAKDYLKKALSVKANAAEPNVNLGLISLLENDLATAQTYLSKGSGSAALNEALGNMYLKQGNYAQAVKSFGDTKSNSAALAQILAKDYMKGAETLAAVQKKDAMTSYLKAIIAARTNNNSLVVDNLRDAIAKDASLADYASKDLEFAKLQNDATFKTLTSK
;
A
#
# COMPACT_ATOMS: atom_id res chain seq x y z
N MET A 1 11.90 -31.04 -53.37
CA MET A 1 10.70 -31.50 -54.11
C MET A 1 9.46 -30.89 -53.45
N GLN A 2 8.67 -30.14 -54.24
CA GLN A 2 7.28 -29.66 -54.03
C GLN A 2 7.01 -28.77 -52.78
N SER A 3 7.05 -27.44 -52.86
CA SER A 3 6.08 -26.46 -53.41
C SER A 3 4.72 -26.38 -52.69
N LYS A 4 4.47 -25.33 -51.90
CA LYS A 4 3.16 -24.68 -51.61
C LYS A 4 3.43 -23.23 -51.18
N LEU A 5 3.51 -22.28 -52.13
CA LEU A 5 2.47 -21.30 -52.49
C LEU A 5 1.93 -20.46 -51.32
N TYR A 6 2.66 -19.39 -50.98
CA TYR A 6 2.07 -18.23 -50.31
C TYR A 6 1.45 -17.34 -51.37
N LEU A 7 0.12 -17.20 -51.30
CA LEU A 7 -0.68 -16.37 -52.18
C LEU A 7 -0.39 -14.89 -51.90
N THR A 8 0.64 -14.35 -52.55
CA THR A 8 0.80 -12.91 -52.71
C THR A 8 -0.34 -12.41 -53.60
N LEU A 9 -1.36 -11.77 -53.02
CA LEU A 9 -2.26 -10.94 -53.81
C LEU A 9 -1.50 -9.67 -54.21
N THR A 10 -0.69 -9.80 -55.26
CA THR A 10 -0.26 -8.66 -56.07
C THR A 10 -1.48 -8.10 -56.78
N LEU A 11 -2.16 -7.12 -56.16
CA LEU A 11 -2.96 -6.17 -56.91
C LEU A 11 -1.97 -5.30 -57.70
N ALA A 12 -1.79 -5.66 -58.96
CA ALA A 12 -1.08 -4.87 -59.94
C ALA A 12 -1.68 -3.46 -59.97
N ALA A 13 -0.96 -2.50 -59.40
CA ALA A 13 -1.22 -1.09 -59.60
C ALA A 13 -0.88 -0.75 -61.06
N ALA A 14 -1.86 -0.93 -61.94
CA ALA A 14 -1.81 -0.38 -63.28
C ALA A 14 -1.63 1.13 -63.15
N ALA A 15 -0.44 1.60 -63.52
CA ALA A 15 -0.12 3.00 -63.70
C ALA A 15 -0.98 3.55 -64.86
N MET A 16 -2.21 3.97 -64.57
CA MET A 16 -2.99 4.79 -65.50
C MET A 16 -2.57 6.26 -65.33
N LEU A 17 -1.55 6.62 -66.09
CA LEU A 17 -1.37 7.98 -66.59
C LEU A 17 -2.54 8.31 -67.52
N THR A 18 -3.60 8.91 -66.99
CA THR A 18 -4.62 9.59 -67.81
C THR A 18 -4.95 10.96 -67.24
N THR A 19 -4.50 11.98 -67.99
CA THR A 19 -5.20 13.23 -68.30
C THR A 19 -5.71 14.13 -67.16
N SER A 20 -5.06 15.29 -67.05
CA SER A 20 -5.56 16.59 -66.60
C SER A 20 -7.03 16.67 -66.17
N CYS A 21 -7.28 16.85 -64.88
CA CYS A 21 -8.44 17.59 -64.41
C CYS A 21 -8.17 18.29 -63.08
N SER A 22 -8.34 19.61 -63.11
CA SER A 22 -8.31 20.66 -62.08
C SER A 22 -8.71 20.40 -60.60
N LYS A 23 -9.09 19.19 -60.19
CA LYS A 23 -9.62 18.84 -58.85
C LYS A 23 -8.56 18.11 -58.01
N MET A 24 -8.61 18.29 -56.68
CA MET A 24 -7.80 17.47 -55.74
C MET A 24 -8.52 16.13 -55.59
N GLY A 25 -7.87 15.04 -55.97
CA GLY A 25 -8.45 13.69 -56.02
C GLY A 25 -8.33 12.93 -54.70
N ALA A 26 -8.73 11.65 -54.69
CA ALA A 26 -8.56 10.78 -53.52
C ALA A 26 -7.09 10.59 -53.15
N LEU A 27 -6.80 10.48 -51.85
CA LEU A 27 -5.49 10.10 -51.33
C LEU A 27 -5.48 8.59 -51.05
N SER A 28 -4.40 7.90 -51.45
CA SER A 28 -4.19 6.48 -51.07
C SER A 28 -3.91 6.39 -49.56
N SER A 29 -4.33 5.29 -48.93
CA SER A 29 -3.95 4.90 -47.56
C SER A 29 -2.44 4.81 -47.39
N ASP A 30 -1.69 4.46 -48.45
CA ASP A 30 -0.22 4.35 -48.42
C ASP A 30 0.49 5.69 -48.14
N ASN A 31 -0.23 6.80 -48.23
CA ASN A 31 0.29 8.11 -47.86
C ASN A 31 0.28 8.34 -46.35
N PHE A 32 -0.24 7.40 -45.56
CA PHE A 32 -0.43 7.53 -44.13
C PHE A 32 0.12 6.32 -43.39
N SER A 33 0.72 6.59 -42.24
CA SER A 33 1.08 5.57 -41.26
C SER A 33 0.72 6.07 -39.87
N ILE A 34 0.43 5.13 -38.97
CA ILE A 34 0.07 5.44 -37.60
C ILE A 34 1.00 4.73 -36.62
N ASN A 35 1.19 5.34 -35.47
CA ASN A 35 1.92 4.75 -34.35
C ASN A 35 1.18 5.08 -33.03
N PRO A 36 0.76 4.07 -32.25
CA PRO A 36 0.87 2.63 -32.51
C PRO A 36 -0.05 2.13 -33.65
N SER A 37 0.25 0.94 -34.19
CA SER A 37 -0.57 0.20 -35.16
C SER A 37 -0.57 -1.30 -34.79
N PRO A 38 -1.69 -1.90 -34.39
CA PRO A 38 -3.02 -1.31 -34.14
C PRO A 38 -3.02 -0.18 -33.10
N LEU A 39 -4.11 0.57 -32.97
CA LEU A 39 -4.22 1.59 -31.92
C LEU A 39 -4.24 0.91 -30.55
N GLU A 40 -3.81 1.63 -29.52
CA GLU A 40 -3.79 1.11 -28.14
C GLU A 40 -4.40 2.15 -27.19
N SER A 41 -5.14 1.67 -26.19
CA SER A 41 -5.58 2.53 -25.09
C SER A 41 -4.46 2.71 -24.05
N VAL A 42 -4.37 3.91 -23.50
CA VAL A 42 -3.45 4.30 -22.42
C VAL A 42 -4.20 5.22 -21.47
N GLY A 43 -4.48 4.73 -20.26
CA GLY A 43 -5.14 5.51 -19.22
C GLY A 43 -6.50 6.11 -19.63
N GLY A 44 -7.36 5.32 -20.28
CA GLY A 44 -8.66 5.77 -20.76
C GLY A 44 -8.61 6.70 -21.97
N GLN A 45 -7.46 6.81 -22.63
CA GLN A 45 -7.24 7.60 -23.84
C GLN A 45 -6.70 6.72 -24.97
N VAL A 46 -6.88 7.11 -26.22
CA VAL A 46 -6.34 6.44 -27.41
C VAL A 46 -5.41 7.42 -28.13
N PRO A 47 -4.16 7.58 -27.65
CA PRO A 47 -3.20 8.46 -28.29
C PRO A 47 -2.66 7.82 -29.57
N VAL A 48 -2.60 8.59 -30.65
CA VAL A 48 -2.02 8.14 -31.92
C VAL A 48 -1.22 9.25 -32.58
N THR A 49 -0.05 8.89 -33.10
CA THR A 49 0.73 9.74 -34.00
C THR A 49 0.44 9.32 -35.43
N ILE A 50 0.01 10.26 -36.26
CA ILE A 50 -0.32 10.06 -37.67
C ILE A 50 0.75 10.76 -38.50
N ASN A 51 1.48 10.00 -39.31
CA ASN A 51 2.41 10.53 -40.29
C ASN A 51 1.75 10.49 -41.66
N GLY A 52 1.58 11.66 -42.26
CA GLY A 52 0.93 11.81 -43.56
C GLY A 52 1.86 12.40 -44.61
N ARG A 53 1.59 12.07 -45.87
CA ARG A 53 2.28 12.62 -47.04
C ARG A 53 1.27 13.19 -48.03
N PHE A 54 1.47 14.44 -48.41
CA PHE A 54 0.85 14.99 -49.61
C PHE A 54 1.73 14.67 -50.82
N PRO A 55 1.23 13.95 -51.84
CA PRO A 55 2.01 13.62 -53.02
C PRO A 55 2.47 14.85 -53.80
N GLN A 56 3.50 14.66 -54.63
CA GLN A 56 3.93 15.66 -55.60
C GLN A 56 2.74 16.10 -56.48
N LYS A 57 2.63 17.40 -56.75
CA LYS A 57 1.57 18.04 -57.55
C LYS A 57 0.16 17.91 -56.96
N TYR A 58 0.01 17.42 -55.72
CA TYR A 58 -1.27 17.31 -55.04
C TYR A 58 -1.76 18.65 -54.49
N MET A 59 -1.02 19.25 -53.53
CA MET A 59 -1.40 20.51 -52.88
C MET A 59 -1.34 21.68 -53.86
N LYS A 60 -2.49 22.13 -54.38
CA LYS A 60 -2.52 23.25 -55.34
C LYS A 60 -2.08 24.53 -54.66
N LYS A 61 -1.37 25.41 -55.39
CA LYS A 61 -0.77 26.64 -54.83
C LYS A 61 -1.75 27.53 -54.05
N LYS A 62 -3.02 27.63 -54.46
CA LYS A 62 -4.06 28.43 -53.78
C LYS A 62 -5.03 27.55 -52.97
N ALA A 63 -4.63 26.35 -52.55
CA ALA A 63 -5.48 25.42 -51.81
C ALA A 63 -5.15 25.38 -50.33
N THR A 64 -6.17 25.14 -49.52
CA THR A 64 -6.06 24.75 -48.11
C THR A 64 -6.71 23.39 -47.94
N VAL A 65 -6.12 22.54 -47.09
CA VAL A 65 -6.66 21.23 -46.72
C VAL A 65 -6.60 21.11 -45.21
N THR A 66 -7.75 21.00 -44.58
CA THR A 66 -7.90 20.66 -43.18
C THR A 66 -8.13 19.15 -43.07
N VAL A 67 -7.27 18.49 -42.29
CA VAL A 67 -7.30 17.05 -42.03
C VAL A 67 -7.81 16.85 -40.60
N THR A 68 -8.90 16.09 -40.45
CA THR A 68 -9.49 15.78 -39.14
C THR A 68 -9.46 14.26 -38.94
N PRO A 69 -8.72 13.76 -37.93
CA PRO A 69 -8.77 12.37 -37.50
C PRO A 69 -10.11 12.03 -36.85
N VAL A 70 -10.74 10.95 -37.31
CA VAL A 70 -12.05 10.50 -36.82
C VAL A 70 -12.01 9.00 -36.59
N LEU A 71 -12.20 8.59 -35.33
CA LEU A 71 -12.39 7.20 -34.97
C LEU A 71 -13.88 6.87 -35.09
N LYS A 72 -14.24 5.86 -35.89
CA LYS A 72 -15.63 5.48 -36.17
C LYS A 72 -15.89 4.04 -35.69
N TRP A 73 -17.03 3.80 -35.05
CA TRP A 73 -17.48 2.46 -34.65
C TRP A 73 -18.97 2.32 -34.91
N GLN A 74 -19.52 1.12 -34.68
CA GLN A 74 -20.95 0.91 -34.82
C GLN A 74 -21.72 1.75 -33.80
N GLY A 75 -22.50 2.73 -34.28
CA GLY A 75 -23.34 3.60 -33.45
C GLY A 75 -22.69 4.90 -32.99
N GLY A 76 -21.44 5.20 -33.37
CA GLY A 76 -20.81 6.46 -32.97
C GLY A 76 -19.49 6.79 -33.66
N SER A 77 -18.99 7.99 -33.36
CA SER A 77 -17.66 8.44 -33.78
C SER A 77 -17.10 9.47 -32.81
N ALA A 78 -15.77 9.53 -32.69
CA ALA A 78 -15.05 10.57 -31.98
C ALA A 78 -14.10 11.28 -32.95
N GLN A 79 -14.00 12.60 -32.82
CA GLN A 79 -13.08 13.43 -33.61
C GLN A 79 -11.98 13.97 -32.72
N SER A 80 -10.78 14.13 -33.28
CA SER A 80 -9.67 14.83 -32.63
C SER A 80 -9.43 16.18 -33.28
N GLU A 81 -8.53 16.98 -32.70
CA GLU A 81 -8.19 18.30 -33.20
C GLU A 81 -7.71 18.25 -34.67
N PRO A 82 -8.23 19.13 -35.55
CA PRO A 82 -7.85 19.15 -36.95
C PRO A 82 -6.50 19.84 -37.17
N ALA A 83 -5.79 19.45 -38.23
CA ALA A 83 -4.61 20.16 -38.73
C ALA A 83 -4.87 20.75 -40.11
N THR A 84 -4.52 22.02 -40.31
CA THR A 84 -4.67 22.70 -41.61
C THR A 84 -3.33 22.86 -42.29
N PHE A 85 -3.31 22.56 -43.59
CA PHE A 85 -2.18 22.70 -44.49
C PHE A 85 -2.55 23.61 -45.65
N GLN A 86 -1.59 24.37 -46.16
CA GLN A 86 -1.83 25.36 -47.20
C GLN A 86 -0.83 25.26 -48.36
N GLY A 87 -1.24 25.69 -49.53
CA GLY A 87 -0.37 25.83 -50.70
C GLY A 87 0.41 27.15 -50.68
N GLU A 88 1.46 27.20 -51.50
CA GLU A 88 2.45 28.30 -51.60
C GLU A 88 1.91 29.72 -51.88
N LYS A 89 0.64 29.86 -52.29
CA LYS A 89 -0.02 31.13 -52.64
C LYS A 89 -1.28 31.40 -51.81
N VAL A 90 -1.40 30.76 -50.65
CA VAL A 90 -2.43 31.08 -49.65
C VAL A 90 -1.79 31.98 -48.59
N GLU A 91 -2.45 33.09 -48.29
CA GLU A 91 -2.09 33.95 -47.16
C GLU A 91 -2.66 33.33 -45.88
N GLY A 92 -1.79 32.89 -44.98
CA GLY A 92 -2.16 32.19 -43.74
C GLY A 92 -0.95 31.61 -43.01
N ASN A 93 -1.18 31.12 -41.79
CA ASN A 93 -0.14 30.60 -40.89
C ASN A 93 -0.08 29.07 -40.84
N ALA A 94 -0.85 28.38 -41.68
CA ALA A 94 -0.82 26.92 -41.75
C ALA A 94 0.49 26.42 -42.37
N GLN A 95 0.84 25.16 -42.10
CA GLN A 95 2.04 24.55 -42.69
C GLN A 95 1.93 24.56 -44.22
N THR A 96 2.92 25.19 -44.88
CA THR A 96 2.96 25.29 -46.34
C THR A 96 3.49 24.00 -46.96
N ILE A 97 2.76 23.43 -47.92
CA ILE A 97 3.12 22.24 -48.67
C ILE A 97 3.45 22.62 -50.11
N SER A 98 4.62 22.23 -50.60
CA SER A 98 5.04 22.57 -51.96
C SER A 98 4.24 21.82 -53.00
N TYR A 99 3.74 22.55 -54.01
CA TYR A 99 3.09 21.92 -55.15
C TYR A 99 4.07 21.02 -55.92
N ARG A 100 5.34 21.42 -56.06
CA ARG A 100 6.29 20.72 -56.94
C ARG A 100 6.76 19.40 -56.34
N VAL A 101 6.98 19.32 -55.04
CA VAL A 101 7.59 18.13 -54.40
C VAL A 101 6.67 17.43 -53.41
N GLY A 102 5.53 18.03 -53.06
CA GLY A 102 4.66 17.54 -52.00
C GLY A 102 5.18 17.94 -50.62
N GLY A 103 4.79 17.19 -49.59
CA GLY A 103 5.28 17.42 -48.23
C GLY A 103 4.82 16.34 -47.26
N ASN A 104 5.66 16.08 -46.26
CA ASN A 104 5.34 15.20 -45.14
C ASN A 104 4.86 16.04 -43.95
N TYR A 105 4.03 15.44 -43.12
CA TYR A 105 3.61 16.03 -41.86
C TYR A 105 3.40 14.95 -40.81
N THR A 106 3.47 15.38 -39.56
CA THR A 106 3.13 14.55 -38.40
C THR A 106 2.08 15.30 -37.60
N MET A 107 1.00 14.62 -37.23
CA MET A 107 0.00 15.15 -36.31
C MET A 107 -0.26 14.15 -35.18
N LYS A 108 -0.59 14.66 -34.00
CA LYS A 108 -1.01 13.85 -32.86
C LYS A 108 -2.51 13.95 -32.73
N ALA A 109 -3.16 12.81 -32.59
CA ALA A 109 -4.56 12.73 -32.24
C ALA A 109 -4.70 12.00 -30.91
N ASN A 110 -5.75 12.33 -30.18
CA ASN A 110 -6.13 11.65 -28.96
C ASN A 110 -7.64 11.57 -28.87
N PHE A 111 -8.15 10.44 -28.38
CA PHE A 111 -9.58 10.17 -28.22
C PHE A 111 -9.83 9.61 -26.81
N LYS A 112 -10.91 10.04 -26.16
CA LYS A 112 -11.36 9.38 -24.93
C LYS A 112 -11.87 7.97 -25.27
N TYR A 113 -11.35 6.96 -24.61
CA TYR A 113 -11.75 5.57 -24.86
C TYR A 113 -13.21 5.34 -24.44
N VAL A 114 -13.93 4.57 -25.26
CA VAL A 114 -15.21 3.93 -24.91
C VAL A 114 -15.18 2.48 -25.38
N PRO A 115 -15.89 1.54 -24.72
CA PRO A 115 -15.81 0.11 -25.03
C PRO A 115 -16.09 -0.26 -26.49
N GLU A 116 -16.95 0.49 -27.17
CA GLU A 116 -17.29 0.23 -28.58
C GLU A 116 -16.11 0.45 -29.54
N MET A 117 -15.06 1.14 -29.09
CA MET A 117 -13.85 1.38 -29.87
C MET A 117 -13.02 0.10 -30.14
N GLU A 118 -13.27 -1.00 -29.43
CA GLU A 118 -12.64 -2.31 -29.72
C GLU A 118 -12.87 -2.75 -31.17
N LYS A 119 -14.05 -2.39 -31.72
CA LYS A 119 -14.40 -2.55 -33.13
C LYS A 119 -14.59 -1.18 -33.78
N SER A 120 -13.49 -0.48 -33.97
CA SER A 120 -13.46 0.82 -34.64
C SER A 120 -12.49 0.88 -35.81
N ASP A 121 -12.64 1.90 -36.63
CA ASP A 121 -11.76 2.23 -37.74
C ASP A 121 -11.34 3.69 -37.63
N LEU A 122 -10.04 3.97 -37.82
CA LEU A 122 -9.52 5.34 -37.85
C LEU A 122 -9.54 5.86 -39.28
N TYR A 123 -10.23 6.99 -39.47
CA TYR A 123 -10.31 7.70 -40.74
C TYR A 123 -9.63 9.07 -40.65
N LEU A 124 -9.07 9.50 -41.76
CA LEU A 124 -8.82 10.91 -42.03
C LEU A 124 -9.95 11.45 -42.89
N THR A 125 -10.59 12.50 -42.39
CA THR A 125 -11.60 13.26 -43.11
C THR A 125 -11.00 14.58 -43.56
N PHE A 126 -11.45 15.10 -44.69
CA PHE A 126 -10.79 16.22 -45.35
C PHE A 126 -11.77 17.33 -45.70
N ASN A 127 -11.47 18.55 -45.25
CA ASN A 127 -12.14 19.76 -45.70
C ASN A 127 -11.15 20.60 -46.51
N ALA A 128 -11.35 20.67 -47.82
CA ALA A 128 -10.42 21.34 -48.71
C ALA A 128 -11.05 22.49 -49.48
N LYS A 129 -10.31 23.58 -49.65
CA LYS A 129 -10.71 24.74 -50.46
C LYS A 129 -9.63 25.04 -51.48
N LYS A 130 -10.01 25.52 -52.65
CA LYS A 130 -9.12 26.05 -53.69
C LYS A 130 -9.60 27.45 -54.04
N GLY A 131 -8.93 28.46 -53.51
CA GLY A 131 -9.48 29.81 -53.42
C GLY A 131 -10.81 29.79 -52.65
N LYS A 132 -11.89 30.30 -53.26
CA LYS A 132 -13.23 30.32 -52.65
C LYS A 132 -14.04 29.02 -52.82
N LYS A 133 -13.57 28.06 -53.63
CA LYS A 133 -14.34 26.84 -53.95
C LYS A 133 -13.98 25.70 -53.01
N THR A 134 -14.98 25.07 -52.40
CA THR A 134 -14.82 23.81 -51.65
C THR A 134 -14.58 22.66 -52.60
N VAL A 135 -13.65 21.77 -52.25
CA VAL A 135 -13.28 20.56 -52.98
C VAL A 135 -13.49 19.37 -52.05
N LYS A 136 -14.27 18.38 -52.50
CA LYS A 136 -14.49 17.14 -51.76
C LYS A 136 -13.32 16.20 -51.99
N ILE A 137 -12.68 15.77 -50.91
CA ILE A 137 -11.68 14.70 -50.89
C ILE A 137 -12.32 13.54 -50.10
N PRO A 138 -12.36 12.31 -50.63
CA PRO A 138 -12.89 11.16 -49.90
C PRO A 138 -12.13 10.89 -48.59
N ASP A 139 -12.84 10.38 -47.60
CA ASP A 139 -12.24 9.89 -46.35
C ASP A 139 -11.28 8.74 -46.63
N VAL A 140 -10.21 8.66 -45.87
CA VAL A 140 -9.20 7.59 -45.99
C VAL A 140 -9.13 6.83 -44.69
N LYS A 141 -9.37 5.51 -44.74
CA LYS A 141 -9.14 4.61 -43.61
C LYS A 141 -7.62 4.41 -43.44
N ILE A 142 -7.11 4.62 -42.24
CA ILE A 142 -5.68 4.60 -41.93
C ILE A 142 -5.31 3.71 -40.72
N GLY A 143 -6.30 3.11 -40.05
CA GLY A 143 -6.09 2.22 -38.91
C GLY A 143 -7.34 1.42 -38.57
N GLU A 144 -7.14 0.33 -37.84
CA GLU A 144 -8.18 -0.62 -37.43
C GLU A 144 -8.04 -0.95 -35.95
N GLY A 145 -9.16 -0.93 -35.25
CA GLY A 145 -9.34 -1.41 -33.89
C GLY A 145 -8.56 -0.65 -32.82
N VAL A 146 -8.88 -0.92 -31.56
CA VAL A 146 -8.12 -0.44 -30.39
C VAL A 146 -7.84 -1.63 -29.47
N ILE A 147 -6.57 -1.90 -29.19
CA ILE A 147 -6.15 -2.83 -28.14
C ILE A 147 -6.46 -2.17 -26.80
N SER A 148 -7.44 -2.73 -26.08
CA SER A 148 -8.02 -2.14 -24.86
C SER A 148 -7.45 -2.70 -23.55
N THR A 149 -6.30 -3.39 -23.59
CA THR A 149 -5.73 -4.10 -22.43
C THR A 149 -5.55 -3.20 -21.20
N SER A 150 -5.22 -1.90 -21.38
CA SER A 150 -5.10 -0.97 -20.25
C SER A 150 -6.39 -0.81 -19.47
N GLU A 151 -7.53 -0.97 -20.13
CA GLU A 151 -8.86 -0.79 -19.55
C GLU A 151 -9.29 -1.96 -18.66
N LEU A 152 -8.56 -3.09 -18.71
CA LEU A 152 -8.75 -4.22 -17.80
C LEU A 152 -8.49 -3.83 -16.34
N VAL A 153 -7.84 -2.70 -16.07
CA VAL A 153 -7.70 -2.15 -14.71
C VAL A 153 -9.06 -1.96 -14.03
N ASN A 154 -10.13 -1.67 -14.80
CA ASN A 154 -11.51 -1.58 -14.29
C ASN A 154 -12.04 -2.90 -13.73
N ARG A 155 -11.50 -4.03 -14.21
CA ARG A 155 -11.86 -5.38 -13.74
C ARG A 155 -10.92 -5.84 -12.64
N THR A 156 -9.60 -5.63 -12.78
CA THR A 156 -8.62 -6.06 -11.78
C THR A 156 -8.70 -5.26 -10.47
N LEU A 157 -9.13 -4.00 -10.53
CA LEU A 157 -9.39 -3.19 -9.34
C LEU A 157 -10.43 -3.84 -8.40
N LYS A 158 -11.41 -4.58 -8.94
CA LYS A 158 -12.46 -5.19 -8.12
C LYS A 158 -11.93 -6.24 -7.15
N SER A 159 -10.76 -6.82 -7.44
CA SER A 159 -10.04 -7.76 -6.56
C SER A 159 -8.76 -7.16 -5.95
N ALA A 160 -8.62 -5.82 -5.94
CA ALA A 160 -7.51 -5.15 -5.27
C ALA A 160 -7.53 -5.38 -3.76
N GLY A 161 -6.34 -5.45 -3.15
CA GLY A 161 -6.19 -5.50 -1.70
C GLY A 161 -6.70 -4.22 -1.04
N THR A 162 -7.77 -4.33 -0.24
CA THR A 162 -8.25 -3.24 0.62
C THR A 162 -7.40 -3.12 1.88
N ALA A 163 -7.33 -1.92 2.45
CA ALA A 163 -6.69 -1.69 3.73
C ALA A 163 -7.56 -2.20 4.88
N PHE A 164 -7.15 -3.30 5.49
CA PHE A 164 -7.70 -3.81 6.74
C PHE A 164 -7.08 -3.08 7.93
N ALA A 165 -7.86 -2.80 8.96
CA ALA A 165 -7.39 -2.13 10.17
C ALA A 165 -7.23 -3.15 11.31
N PRO A 166 -6.01 -3.67 11.55
CA PRO A 166 -5.82 -4.82 12.41
C PRO A 166 -6.18 -4.54 13.88
N ASP A 167 -6.50 -5.62 14.60
CA ASP A 167 -6.47 -5.62 16.04
C ASP A 167 -5.03 -5.49 16.56
N ALA A 168 -4.90 -5.14 17.83
CA ALA A 168 -3.66 -5.12 18.59
C ALA A 168 -3.72 -6.15 19.73
N TYR A 169 -4.50 -7.22 19.57
CA TYR A 169 -4.68 -8.22 20.61
C TYR A 169 -3.37 -8.95 20.88
N GLN A 170 -3.03 -9.08 22.16
CA GLN A 170 -1.89 -9.84 22.62
C GLN A 170 -2.35 -10.76 23.74
N HIS A 171 -2.18 -12.06 23.53
CA HIS A 171 -2.51 -13.05 24.56
C HIS A 171 -1.64 -12.90 25.81
N VAL A 172 -0.40 -12.39 25.67
CA VAL A 172 0.52 -12.22 26.79
C VAL A 172 1.16 -10.83 26.73
N ILE A 173 0.94 -10.03 27.77
CA ILE A 173 1.53 -8.69 27.91
C ILE A 173 2.43 -8.67 29.13
N LYS A 174 3.72 -8.40 28.91
CA LYS A 174 4.71 -8.28 29.99
C LYS A 174 4.46 -7.00 30.80
N GLN A 175 4.47 -7.14 32.11
CA GLN A 175 4.29 -6.07 33.07
C GLN A 175 5.43 -6.05 34.08
N LYS A 176 5.68 -4.84 34.60
CA LYS A 176 6.72 -4.61 35.58
C LYS A 176 6.26 -3.63 36.66
N GLN A 177 6.38 -4.03 37.93
CA GLN A 177 6.14 -3.16 39.08
C GLN A 177 7.43 -2.98 39.88
N GLU A 178 7.88 -1.74 40.04
CA GLU A 178 9.07 -1.42 40.84
C GLU A 178 8.72 -0.84 42.21
N ALA A 179 9.57 -1.13 43.19
CA ALA A 179 9.59 -0.49 44.49
C ALA A 179 11.03 -0.30 44.97
N SER A 180 11.22 0.64 45.90
CA SER A 180 12.55 0.92 46.46
C SER A 180 12.49 1.06 47.97
N ILE A 181 13.44 0.43 48.66
CA ILE A 181 13.64 0.57 50.10
C ILE A 181 14.91 1.40 50.32
N LYS A 182 14.83 2.51 51.05
CA LYS A 182 16.00 3.32 51.39
C LYS A 182 16.63 2.87 52.70
N PHE A 183 17.95 3.06 52.81
CA PHE A 183 18.74 2.67 53.96
C PHE A 183 19.49 3.86 54.54
N LEU A 184 19.75 3.80 55.84
CA LEU A 184 20.68 4.71 56.50
C LEU A 184 22.13 4.42 56.05
N ILE A 185 23.00 5.41 56.21
CA ILE A 185 24.42 5.31 55.87
C ILE A 185 25.05 4.08 56.53
N GLN A 186 25.79 3.29 55.73
CA GLN A 186 26.47 2.04 56.17
C GLN A 186 25.59 0.98 56.87
N GLN A 187 24.26 1.12 56.83
CA GLN A 187 23.32 0.18 57.43
C GLN A 187 22.58 -0.65 56.39
N ALA A 188 22.16 -1.85 56.79
CA ALA A 188 21.36 -2.78 55.98
C ALA A 188 20.02 -3.17 56.63
N LYS A 189 19.67 -2.57 57.78
CA LYS A 189 18.40 -2.81 58.45
C LYS A 189 17.28 -2.02 57.76
N ILE A 190 16.24 -2.71 57.33
CA ILE A 190 15.04 -2.09 56.77
C ILE A 190 14.25 -1.43 57.91
N ARG A 191 13.89 -0.16 57.73
CA ARG A 191 13.12 0.60 58.73
C ARG A 191 11.62 0.42 58.47
N ASN A 192 10.82 0.40 59.53
CA ASN A 192 9.36 0.29 59.42
C ASN A 192 8.74 1.43 58.61
N SER A 193 9.33 2.62 58.62
CA SER A 193 8.89 3.76 57.80
C SER A 193 9.00 3.48 56.30
N GLU A 194 10.06 2.79 55.86
CA GLU A 194 10.25 2.42 54.45
C GLU A 194 9.20 1.42 53.99
N LEU A 195 8.84 0.48 54.88
CA LEU A 195 7.83 -0.52 54.59
C LEU A 195 6.43 0.10 54.40
N LYS A 196 6.17 1.25 55.01
CA LYS A 196 4.92 2.02 54.85
C LYS A 196 4.95 2.95 53.63
N GLY A 197 6.06 3.01 52.90
CA GLY A 197 6.17 3.82 51.69
C GLY A 197 5.20 3.35 50.60
N VAL A 198 4.69 4.30 49.81
CA VAL A 198 3.68 4.06 48.76
C VAL A 198 4.13 2.97 47.78
N SER A 199 5.38 3.03 47.31
CA SER A 199 5.90 2.06 46.34
C SER A 199 5.99 0.64 46.90
N VAL A 200 6.37 0.49 48.19
CA VAL A 200 6.43 -0.82 48.85
C VAL A 200 5.02 -1.37 49.10
N GLN A 201 4.06 -0.51 49.44
CA GLN A 201 2.65 -0.92 49.57
C GLN A 201 2.06 -1.35 48.23
N GLN A 202 2.36 -0.63 47.15
CA GLN A 202 1.98 -1.02 45.78
C GLN A 202 2.59 -2.36 45.38
N PHE A 203 3.88 -2.58 45.66
CA PHE A 203 4.52 -3.87 45.42
C PHE A 203 3.80 -5.03 46.14
N ILE A 204 3.46 -4.86 47.42
CA ILE A 204 2.70 -5.87 48.17
C ILE A 204 1.30 -6.06 47.57
N GLN A 205 0.65 -4.97 47.15
CA GLN A 205 -0.68 -5.05 46.55
C GLN A 205 -0.63 -5.81 45.21
N THR A 206 0.35 -5.53 44.34
CA THR A 206 0.56 -6.27 43.10
C THR A 206 0.75 -7.76 43.35
N LEU A 207 1.52 -8.15 44.37
CA LEU A 207 1.65 -9.57 44.74
C LEU A 207 0.31 -10.19 45.14
N LYS A 208 -0.54 -9.47 45.89
CA LYS A 208 -1.88 -9.96 46.23
C LYS A 208 -2.79 -10.05 45.00
N ASP A 209 -2.71 -9.07 44.13
CA ASP A 209 -3.53 -9.01 42.91
C ASP A 209 -3.17 -10.14 41.94
N ILE A 210 -1.89 -10.51 41.86
CA ILE A 210 -1.41 -11.68 41.12
C ILE A 210 -1.99 -12.96 41.72
N GLN A 211 -1.90 -13.13 43.05
CA GLN A 211 -2.43 -14.32 43.71
C GLN A 211 -3.96 -14.44 43.63
N ALA A 212 -4.67 -13.31 43.59
CA ALA A 212 -6.12 -13.31 43.46
C ALA A 212 -6.59 -13.68 42.04
N ASP A 213 -5.71 -13.59 41.05
CA ASP A 213 -6.03 -13.74 39.63
C ASP A 213 -4.89 -14.44 38.88
N GLU A 214 -4.50 -15.63 39.35
CA GLU A 214 -3.39 -16.41 38.77
C GLU A 214 -3.67 -16.84 37.33
N GLU A 215 -4.95 -16.89 36.91
CA GLU A 215 -5.37 -17.17 35.54
C GLU A 215 -5.03 -16.02 34.58
N ARG A 216 -5.18 -14.75 34.99
CA ARG A 216 -4.88 -13.58 34.14
C ARG A 216 -3.59 -12.87 34.51
N LYS A 217 -2.95 -13.21 35.63
CA LYS A 217 -1.71 -12.58 36.10
C LYS A 217 -0.69 -13.63 36.52
N ALA A 218 0.18 -14.00 35.59
CA ALA A 218 1.23 -14.98 35.83
C ALA A 218 2.53 -14.33 36.30
N LEU A 219 2.96 -14.57 37.53
CA LEU A 219 4.25 -14.11 38.05
C LEU A 219 5.41 -14.84 37.36
N GLU A 220 6.36 -14.10 36.79
CA GLU A 220 7.56 -14.70 36.19
C GLU A 220 8.68 -14.82 37.24
N ASN A 221 9.14 -13.69 37.76
CA ASN A 221 10.17 -13.62 38.80
C ASN A 221 10.10 -12.30 39.57
N ILE A 222 10.90 -12.22 40.64
CA ILE A 222 11.18 -10.97 41.34
C ILE A 222 12.67 -10.69 41.31
N GLU A 223 13.06 -9.51 40.84
CA GLU A 223 14.44 -9.05 40.88
C GLU A 223 14.69 -8.13 42.06
N ILE A 224 15.85 -8.30 42.72
CA ILE A 224 16.34 -7.43 43.78
C ILE A 224 17.71 -6.92 43.39
N SER A 225 17.84 -5.61 43.27
CA SER A 225 19.10 -4.92 43.04
C SER A 225 19.43 -4.04 44.23
N ALA A 226 20.43 -4.43 45.03
CA ALA A 226 20.83 -3.68 46.21
C ALA A 226 22.09 -2.85 45.97
N TYR A 227 22.10 -1.63 46.48
CA TYR A 227 23.16 -0.67 46.24
C TYR A 227 23.75 -0.15 47.55
N ALA A 228 25.06 0.08 47.56
CA ALA A 228 25.67 1.06 48.45
C ALA A 228 25.95 2.36 47.69
N SER A 229 26.06 3.44 48.46
CA SER A 229 26.43 4.76 47.98
C SER A 229 27.95 4.91 48.10
N PRO A 230 28.60 5.72 47.25
CA PRO A 230 30.04 5.99 47.30
C PRO A 230 30.41 6.90 48.50
N ASP A 231 30.03 6.47 49.70
CA ASP A 231 30.23 7.18 50.98
C ASP A 231 31.37 6.57 51.82
N GLY A 232 31.87 5.38 51.45
CA GLY A 232 32.95 4.69 52.15
C GLY A 232 33.81 3.90 51.18
N GLY A 233 34.93 3.36 51.64
CA GLY A 233 35.83 2.62 50.74
C GLY A 233 35.19 1.38 50.12
N MET A 234 35.71 0.96 48.96
CA MET A 234 35.14 -0.08 48.11
C MET A 234 34.79 -1.39 48.84
N LYS A 235 35.67 -1.86 49.74
CA LYS A 235 35.45 -3.07 50.56
C LYS A 235 34.23 -2.94 51.48
N LEU A 236 34.06 -1.78 52.10
CA LEU A 236 32.94 -1.51 53.00
C LEU A 236 31.62 -1.44 52.22
N ASN A 237 31.60 -0.68 51.11
CA ASN A 237 30.41 -0.56 50.26
C ASN A 237 29.96 -1.90 49.70
N THR A 238 30.91 -2.75 49.30
CA THR A 238 30.63 -4.13 48.86
C THR A 238 29.92 -4.93 49.95
N GLN A 239 30.42 -4.86 51.19
CA GLN A 239 29.81 -5.57 52.31
C GLN A 239 28.42 -5.01 52.67
N VAL A 240 28.25 -3.68 52.62
CA VAL A 240 26.97 -3.02 52.88
C VAL A 240 25.93 -3.40 51.82
N ALA A 241 26.29 -3.34 50.53
CA ALA A 241 25.41 -3.72 49.43
C ALA A 241 24.97 -5.19 49.52
N LYS A 242 25.92 -6.10 49.83
CA LYS A 242 25.62 -7.52 50.06
C LYS A 242 24.67 -7.74 51.25
N ASN A 243 24.85 -7.00 52.34
CA ASN A 243 23.97 -7.10 53.51
C ASN A 243 22.57 -6.53 53.22
N ARG A 244 22.46 -5.44 52.45
CA ARG A 244 21.18 -4.88 51.99
C ARG A 244 20.45 -5.83 51.04
N GLN A 245 21.19 -6.51 50.16
CA GLN A 245 20.64 -7.56 49.31
C GLN A 245 20.03 -8.68 50.17
N LYS A 246 20.77 -9.19 51.17
CA LYS A 246 20.27 -10.23 52.08
C LYS A 246 19.04 -9.81 52.88
N SER A 247 19.00 -8.58 53.40
CA SER A 247 17.86 -8.11 54.20
C SER A 247 16.62 -7.90 53.34
N THR A 248 16.79 -7.35 52.14
CA THR A 248 15.70 -7.20 51.15
C THR A 248 15.21 -8.54 50.63
N ASP A 249 16.10 -9.48 50.31
CA ASP A 249 15.75 -10.84 49.89
C ASP A 249 14.91 -11.56 50.96
N LYS A 250 15.36 -11.51 52.22
CA LYS A 250 14.59 -12.06 53.34
C LYS A 250 13.21 -11.42 53.47
N TYR A 251 13.12 -10.10 53.26
CA TYR A 251 11.85 -9.39 53.31
C TYR A 251 10.90 -9.85 52.18
N VAL A 252 11.36 -9.86 50.93
CA VAL A 252 10.57 -10.29 49.75
C VAL A 252 10.10 -11.74 49.91
N LYS A 253 10.99 -12.67 50.26
CA LYS A 253 10.64 -14.08 50.49
C LYS A 253 9.59 -14.25 51.58
N ASN A 254 9.62 -13.42 52.63
CA ASN A 254 8.59 -13.43 53.66
C ASN A 254 7.24 -12.88 53.15
N GLN A 255 7.24 -11.89 52.25
CA GLN A 255 5.98 -11.41 51.65
C GLN A 255 5.39 -12.46 50.71
N LEU A 256 6.20 -13.07 49.83
CA LEU A 256 5.79 -14.18 48.97
C LEU A 256 5.12 -15.31 49.76
N LYS A 257 5.76 -15.75 50.86
CA LYS A 257 5.18 -16.76 51.77
C LYS A 257 3.84 -16.34 52.39
N LYS A 258 3.68 -15.06 52.72
CA LYS A 258 2.43 -14.53 53.31
C LYS A 258 1.28 -14.50 52.31
N VAL A 259 1.58 -14.13 51.07
CA VAL A 259 0.58 -14.14 49.98
C VAL A 259 0.42 -15.52 49.35
N ARG A 260 1.26 -16.50 49.70
CA ARG A 260 1.27 -17.88 49.18
C ARG A 260 1.61 -17.96 47.68
N LEU A 261 2.47 -17.08 47.21
CA LEU A 261 3.05 -17.16 45.88
C LEU A 261 4.41 -17.84 45.92
N ASP A 262 4.66 -18.73 44.96
CA ASP A 262 5.98 -19.27 44.68
C ASP A 262 6.58 -18.54 43.47
N ALA A 263 7.82 -18.09 43.61
CA ALA A 263 8.51 -17.36 42.56
C ALA A 263 10.01 -17.40 42.76
N ASN A 264 10.75 -17.43 41.64
CA ASN A 264 12.19 -17.22 41.70
C ASN A 264 12.49 -15.76 42.10
N VAL A 265 13.43 -15.59 43.02
CA VAL A 265 13.89 -14.28 43.49
C VAL A 265 15.35 -14.12 43.09
N ASP A 266 15.56 -13.39 42.00
CA ASP A 266 16.88 -13.11 41.45
C ASP A 266 17.49 -11.91 42.16
N THR A 267 18.69 -12.09 42.72
CA THR A 267 19.30 -11.05 43.54
C THR A 267 20.68 -10.66 43.04
N LYS A 268 20.95 -9.36 42.97
CA LYS A 268 22.26 -8.78 42.68
C LYS A 268 22.57 -7.63 43.63
N TYR A 269 23.84 -7.38 43.83
CA TYR A 269 24.31 -6.22 44.57
C TYR A 269 25.38 -5.49 43.78
N THR A 270 25.34 -4.16 43.84
CA THR A 270 26.34 -3.28 43.26
C THR A 270 26.88 -2.41 44.38
N ALA A 271 28.18 -2.45 44.58
CA ALA A 271 28.79 -1.76 45.70
C ALA A 271 28.67 -0.23 45.56
N GLU A 272 28.83 0.33 44.37
CA GLU A 272 28.62 1.75 44.10
C GLU A 272 27.82 1.95 42.80
N ASP A 273 26.62 2.52 42.92
CA ASP A 273 25.71 2.79 41.79
C ASP A 273 26.12 4.09 41.06
N TRP A 274 27.21 4.04 40.31
CA TRP A 274 27.72 5.21 39.59
C TRP A 274 26.78 5.70 38.48
N ASP A 275 26.06 4.78 37.82
CA ASP A 275 25.07 5.14 36.80
C ASP A 275 23.86 5.83 37.43
N GLY A 276 23.32 5.27 38.52
CA GLY A 276 22.27 5.92 39.29
C GLY A 276 22.71 7.24 39.92
N PHE A 277 23.99 7.38 40.28
CA PHE A 277 24.54 8.65 40.78
C PHE A 277 24.52 9.72 39.69
N LYS A 278 25.00 9.37 38.49
CA LYS A 278 24.96 10.26 37.32
C LYS A 278 23.54 10.68 36.98
N GLU A 279 22.57 9.76 37.01
CA GLU A 279 21.16 10.06 36.75
C GLU A 279 20.57 11.02 37.80
N LEU A 280 20.80 10.79 39.09
CA LEU A 280 20.28 11.66 40.14
C LEU A 280 20.91 13.06 40.09
N VAL A 281 22.20 13.18 39.79
CA VAL A 281 22.86 14.48 39.61
C VAL A 281 22.34 15.17 38.34
N SER A 282 22.11 14.45 37.25
CA SER A 282 21.59 15.04 36.01
C SER A 282 20.15 15.57 36.16
N GLN A 283 19.38 15.07 37.12
CA GLN A 283 18.03 15.52 37.43
C GLN A 283 17.96 16.54 38.59
N SER A 284 19.08 16.81 39.26
CA SER A 284 19.10 17.75 40.39
C SER A 284 19.20 19.21 39.94
N ASN A 285 18.92 20.12 40.89
CA ASN A 285 19.07 21.57 40.75
C ASN A 285 20.36 22.08 41.41
N MET A 286 21.37 21.22 41.55
CA MET A 286 22.62 21.58 42.23
C MET A 286 23.41 22.60 41.43
N GLN A 287 24.03 23.56 42.12
CA GLN A 287 24.83 24.62 41.50
C GLN A 287 26.02 24.05 40.69
N ASP A 288 26.71 23.04 41.23
CA ASP A 288 27.91 22.44 40.63
C ASP A 288 27.64 21.18 39.80
N LYS A 289 26.38 20.97 39.39
CA LYS A 289 25.93 19.79 38.63
C LYS A 289 26.81 19.45 37.42
N GLU A 290 27.12 20.44 36.58
CA GLU A 290 27.90 20.22 35.35
C GLU A 290 29.35 19.83 35.65
N VAL A 291 29.93 20.33 36.75
CA VAL A 291 31.26 19.95 37.21
C VAL A 291 31.26 18.49 37.66
N ILE A 292 30.27 18.10 38.45
CA ILE A 292 30.10 16.72 38.93
C ILE A 292 29.92 15.76 37.74
N LEU A 293 29.04 16.08 36.79
CA LEU A 293 28.83 15.24 35.60
C LEU A 293 30.09 15.08 34.74
N ARG A 294 30.93 16.12 34.66
CA ARG A 294 32.22 16.07 33.97
C ARG A 294 33.22 15.18 34.69
N VAL A 295 33.28 15.23 36.02
CA VAL A 295 34.13 14.32 36.81
C VAL A 295 33.70 12.86 36.60
N LEU A 296 32.39 12.59 36.59
CA LEU A 296 31.85 11.26 36.34
C LEU A 296 32.15 10.72 34.94
N SER A 297 32.28 11.57 33.92
CA SER A 297 32.65 11.14 32.57
C SER A 297 34.15 10.99 32.37
N MET A 298 34.95 11.84 33.02
CA MET A 298 36.40 11.87 32.87
C MET A 298 37.10 10.69 33.56
N TYR A 299 36.61 10.27 34.73
CA TYR A 299 37.21 9.16 35.49
C TYR A 299 36.33 7.91 35.40
N GLN A 300 36.90 6.81 34.91
CA GLN A 300 36.22 5.51 34.80
C GLN A 300 36.51 4.58 35.98
N ASP A 301 37.67 4.74 36.62
CA ASP A 301 38.03 3.99 37.82
C ASP A 301 37.16 4.44 39.03
N PRO A 302 36.49 3.51 39.74
CA PRO A 302 35.61 3.86 40.87
C PRO A 302 36.30 4.57 42.03
N GLU A 303 37.53 4.16 42.40
CA GLU A 303 38.24 4.72 43.55
C GLU A 303 38.75 6.13 43.23
N GLU A 304 39.31 6.33 42.03
CA GLU A 304 39.72 7.64 41.56
C GLU A 304 38.50 8.57 41.41
N ARG A 305 37.40 8.07 40.86
CA ARG A 305 36.15 8.82 40.73
C ARG A 305 35.61 9.26 42.09
N GLU A 306 35.61 8.38 43.09
CA GLU A 306 35.20 8.70 44.46
C GLU A 306 36.10 9.79 45.08
N HIS A 307 37.43 9.65 44.94
CA HIS A 307 38.39 10.62 45.44
C HIS A 307 38.17 12.02 44.83
N GLN A 308 37.99 12.10 43.51
CA GLN A 308 37.79 13.36 42.81
C GLN A 308 36.46 14.02 43.20
N ILE A 309 35.39 13.24 43.38
CA ILE A 309 34.09 13.76 43.83
C ILE A 309 34.16 14.27 45.28
N ARG A 310 34.87 13.58 46.18
CA ARG A 310 35.08 14.01 47.57
C ARG A 310 35.85 15.32 47.67
N ASN A 311 36.77 15.59 46.74
CA ASN A 311 37.56 16.82 46.72
C ASN A 311 36.79 18.07 46.27
N LEU A 312 35.53 17.94 45.81
CA LEU A 312 34.69 19.06 45.41
C LEU A 312 34.06 19.84 46.60
N SER A 313 34.54 19.63 47.83
CA SER A 313 34.23 20.36 49.08
C SER A 313 32.77 20.83 49.26
N ALA A 314 32.41 22.02 48.75
CA ALA A 314 31.05 22.56 48.84
C ALA A 314 30.02 21.70 48.08
N ALA A 315 30.34 21.30 46.85
CA ALA A 315 29.48 20.46 46.03
C ALA A 315 29.30 19.06 46.64
N PHE A 316 30.33 18.53 47.33
CA PHE A 316 30.24 17.24 48.02
C PHE A 316 29.27 17.30 49.21
N THR A 317 29.19 18.42 49.92
CA THR A 317 28.26 18.60 51.05
C THR A 317 26.81 18.52 50.56
N ASP A 318 26.50 19.17 49.45
CA ASP A 318 25.18 19.10 48.82
C ASP A 318 24.88 17.69 48.29
N LEU A 319 25.87 17.03 47.68
CA LEU A 319 25.73 15.63 47.23
C LEU A 319 25.41 14.71 48.41
N ALA A 320 26.11 14.86 49.53
CA ALA A 320 25.93 14.05 50.73
C ALA A 320 24.57 14.25 51.39
N LYS A 321 23.99 15.45 51.26
CA LYS A 321 22.67 15.79 51.81
C LYS A 321 21.53 15.38 50.90
N GLU A 322 21.66 15.56 49.60
CA GLU A 322 20.54 15.46 48.65
C GLU A 322 20.57 14.22 47.77
N ILE A 323 21.76 13.74 47.38
CA ILE A 323 21.92 12.69 46.37
C ILE A 323 22.32 11.34 46.98
N LEU A 324 23.40 11.29 47.76
CA LEU A 324 23.92 10.05 48.35
C LEU A 324 22.86 9.29 49.20
N PRO A 325 21.96 9.95 49.96
CA PRO A 325 20.87 9.27 50.66
C PRO A 325 19.90 8.54 49.71
N GLN A 326 19.74 9.01 48.47
CA GLN A 326 18.85 8.38 47.48
C GLN A 326 19.49 7.15 46.82
N LEU A 327 20.82 7.08 46.77
CA LEU A 327 21.59 5.93 46.29
C LEU A 327 21.64 4.78 47.30
N ARG A 328 21.40 5.06 48.58
CA ARG A 328 21.32 4.05 49.64
C ARG A 328 20.00 3.28 49.52
N ARG A 329 19.88 2.40 48.53
CA ARG A 329 18.61 1.73 48.22
C ARG A 329 18.76 0.26 47.86
N SER A 330 17.66 -0.48 47.98
CA SER A 330 17.43 -1.71 47.23
C SER A 330 16.20 -1.50 46.37
N ARG A 331 16.34 -1.75 45.06
CA ARG A 331 15.25 -1.78 44.10
C ARG A 331 14.70 -3.21 44.03
N MET A 332 13.39 -3.33 44.12
CA MET A 332 12.65 -4.57 43.97
C MET A 332 11.77 -4.43 42.73
N THR A 333 11.72 -5.47 41.91
CA THR A 333 10.99 -5.47 40.66
C THR A 333 10.20 -6.76 40.54
N ILE A 334 8.89 -6.66 40.39
CA ILE A 334 8.02 -7.79 40.02
C ILE A 334 7.93 -7.80 38.50
N ASN A 335 8.31 -8.90 37.87
CA ASN A 335 8.03 -9.14 36.46
C ASN A 335 6.90 -10.17 36.36
N TYR A 336 5.80 -9.82 35.71
CA TYR A 336 4.64 -10.68 35.58
C TYR A 336 3.95 -10.46 34.23
N ASN A 337 3.15 -11.42 33.80
CA ASN A 337 2.43 -11.39 32.55
C ASN A 337 0.95 -11.18 32.80
N LEU A 338 0.33 -10.27 32.05
CA LEU A 338 -1.12 -10.27 31.87
C LEU A 338 -1.46 -11.27 30.78
N ILE A 339 -2.25 -12.29 31.13
CA ILE A 339 -2.73 -13.32 30.23
C ILE A 339 -4.14 -12.93 29.79
N GLY A 340 -4.29 -12.69 28.49
CA GLY A 340 -5.58 -12.44 27.85
C GLY A 340 -6.46 -13.69 27.86
N ARG A 341 -7.66 -13.57 27.29
CA ARG A 341 -8.54 -14.73 27.06
C ARG A 341 -7.97 -15.61 25.93
N SER A 342 -8.08 -16.92 26.07
CA SER A 342 -7.87 -17.86 24.96
C SER A 342 -8.93 -17.68 23.87
N ASP A 343 -8.69 -18.25 22.69
CA ASP A 343 -9.64 -18.22 21.58
C ASP A 343 -11.01 -18.79 21.99
N GLU A 344 -11.02 -19.90 22.72
CA GLU A 344 -12.24 -20.55 23.23
C GLU A 344 -12.99 -19.65 24.22
N GLU A 345 -12.27 -18.98 25.12
CA GLU A 345 -12.85 -18.05 26.08
C GLU A 345 -13.42 -16.80 25.40
N ILE A 346 -12.74 -16.27 24.38
CA ILE A 346 -13.23 -15.14 23.58
C ILE A 346 -14.52 -15.55 22.87
N GLN A 347 -14.55 -16.70 22.21
CA GLN A 347 -15.74 -17.18 21.50
C GLN A 347 -16.91 -17.48 22.45
N ALA A 348 -16.64 -18.08 23.61
CA ALA A 348 -17.66 -18.34 24.63
C ALA A 348 -18.22 -17.03 25.20
N GLN A 349 -17.35 -16.07 25.52
CA GLN A 349 -17.75 -14.76 26.01
C GLN A 349 -18.50 -13.95 24.94
N TYR A 350 -18.11 -14.02 23.66
CA TYR A 350 -18.84 -13.38 22.57
C TYR A 350 -20.28 -13.88 22.45
N LYS A 351 -20.48 -15.21 22.54
CA LYS A 351 -21.81 -15.85 22.51
C LYS A 351 -22.65 -15.52 23.73
N SER A 352 -22.01 -15.41 24.91
CA SER A 352 -22.69 -15.09 26.16
C SER A 352 -23.05 -13.60 26.26
N ASP A 353 -22.06 -12.73 26.11
CA ASP A 353 -22.18 -11.28 26.20
C ASP A 353 -20.93 -10.60 25.60
N ALA A 354 -21.04 -10.16 24.35
CA ALA A 354 -19.97 -9.47 23.63
C ALA A 354 -19.57 -8.12 24.25
N SER A 355 -20.40 -7.49 25.11
CA SER A 355 -20.05 -6.21 25.73
C SER A 355 -18.96 -6.31 26.80
N LYS A 356 -18.64 -7.54 27.24
CA LYS A 356 -17.58 -7.83 28.21
C LYS A 356 -16.22 -8.16 27.57
N LEU A 357 -16.18 -8.23 26.24
CA LEU A 357 -14.94 -8.33 25.49
C LEU A 357 -14.42 -6.94 25.19
N SER A 358 -13.12 -6.75 25.34
CA SER A 358 -12.44 -5.55 24.86
C SER A 358 -12.58 -5.41 23.34
N VAL A 359 -12.35 -4.20 22.83
CA VAL A 359 -12.36 -3.96 21.38
C VAL A 359 -11.32 -4.82 20.65
N GLU A 360 -10.15 -5.04 21.26
CA GLU A 360 -9.11 -5.89 20.67
C GLU A 360 -9.54 -7.35 20.59
N GLU A 361 -10.17 -7.89 21.64
CA GLU A 361 -10.71 -9.25 21.61
C GLU A 361 -11.85 -9.41 20.58
N LEU A 362 -12.71 -8.40 20.43
CA LEU A 362 -13.79 -8.45 19.43
C LEU A 362 -13.27 -8.37 17.99
N LEU A 363 -12.29 -7.50 17.72
CA LEU A 363 -11.66 -7.43 16.40
C LEU A 363 -10.87 -8.71 16.10
N TYR A 364 -10.13 -9.22 17.07
CA TYR A 364 -9.41 -10.49 16.96
C TYR A 364 -10.36 -11.68 16.74
N SER A 365 -11.52 -11.70 17.41
CA SER A 365 -12.55 -12.74 17.23
C SER A 365 -12.98 -12.89 15.77
N ALA A 366 -13.02 -11.81 15.00
CA ALA A 366 -13.34 -11.87 13.57
C ALA A 366 -12.26 -12.58 12.73
N THR A 367 -11.03 -12.69 13.24
CA THR A 367 -9.93 -13.42 12.60
C THR A 367 -10.01 -14.93 12.84
N LEU A 368 -10.79 -15.38 13.83
CA LEU A 368 -10.93 -16.78 14.24
C LEU A 368 -11.92 -17.60 13.37
N THR A 369 -12.62 -16.96 12.44
CA THR A 369 -13.53 -17.62 11.49
C THR A 369 -13.09 -17.31 10.06
N ASP A 370 -13.44 -18.16 9.10
CA ASP A 370 -13.26 -17.89 7.66
C ASP A 370 -14.57 -17.55 6.95
N LYS A 371 -15.70 -17.70 7.64
CA LYS A 371 -17.03 -17.46 7.06
C LYS A 371 -17.32 -15.97 7.03
N ALA A 372 -17.59 -15.45 5.83
CA ALA A 372 -17.85 -14.03 5.61
C ALA A 372 -19.02 -13.52 6.49
N ASP A 373 -20.14 -14.23 6.54
CA ASP A 373 -21.31 -13.79 7.31
C ASP A 373 -21.01 -13.68 8.81
N GLU A 374 -20.29 -14.65 9.38
CA GLU A 374 -19.87 -14.60 10.79
C GLU A 374 -18.92 -13.44 11.07
N LYS A 375 -17.97 -13.15 10.16
CA LYS A 375 -17.09 -11.96 10.29
C LYS A 375 -17.88 -10.67 10.27
N GLU A 376 -18.84 -10.55 9.35
CA GLU A 376 -19.65 -9.34 9.20
C GLU A 376 -20.47 -9.07 10.46
N ASP A 377 -21.06 -10.13 11.03
CA ASP A 377 -21.81 -10.05 12.28
C ASP A 377 -20.91 -9.64 13.46
N ILE A 378 -19.70 -10.18 13.54
CA ILE A 378 -18.72 -9.77 14.58
C ILE A 378 -18.38 -8.29 14.43
N TYR A 379 -18.00 -7.81 13.25
CA TYR A 379 -17.67 -6.38 13.08
C TYR A 379 -18.87 -5.46 13.30
N LYS A 380 -20.09 -5.85 12.89
CA LYS A 380 -21.31 -5.11 13.23
C LYS A 380 -21.50 -5.04 14.74
N LYS A 381 -21.29 -6.15 15.45
CA LYS A 381 -21.38 -6.18 16.91
C LYS A 381 -20.29 -5.32 17.55
N THR A 382 -19.07 -5.36 17.04
CA THR A 382 -17.97 -4.49 17.50
C THR A 382 -18.30 -3.02 17.32
N ALA A 383 -18.83 -2.62 16.16
CA ALA A 383 -19.25 -1.24 15.92
C ALA A 383 -20.41 -0.79 16.83
N GLN A 384 -21.28 -1.72 17.26
CA GLN A 384 -22.35 -1.44 18.23
C GLN A 384 -21.82 -1.28 19.66
N VAL A 385 -20.91 -2.16 20.09
CA VAL A 385 -20.35 -2.15 21.46
C VAL A 385 -19.34 -1.00 21.61
N TYR A 386 -18.54 -0.75 20.58
CA TYR A 386 -17.49 0.27 20.54
C TYR A 386 -17.72 1.26 19.39
N PRO A 387 -18.77 2.11 19.47
CA PRO A 387 -19.13 3.03 18.37
C PRO A 387 -18.09 4.11 18.09
N ASN A 388 -17.13 4.31 18.99
CA ASN A 388 -16.02 5.27 18.86
C ASN A 388 -14.71 4.59 18.41
N ASP A 389 -14.74 3.33 17.99
CA ASP A 389 -13.62 2.69 17.29
C ASP A 389 -13.87 2.68 15.78
N TYR A 390 -12.92 3.17 15.00
CA TYR A 390 -13.07 3.30 13.55
C TYR A 390 -12.85 1.97 12.80
N ARG A 391 -12.15 1.00 13.41
CA ARG A 391 -11.62 -0.20 12.74
C ARG A 391 -12.75 -1.11 12.28
N ALA A 392 -13.74 -1.36 13.13
CA ALA A 392 -14.90 -2.17 12.77
C ALA A 392 -15.67 -1.59 11.57
N TYR A 393 -15.84 -0.26 11.50
CA TYR A 393 -16.43 0.38 10.32
C TYR A 393 -15.54 0.24 9.08
N ASN A 394 -14.23 0.43 9.21
CA ASN A 394 -13.29 0.20 8.11
C ASN A 394 -13.39 -1.22 7.57
N ASP A 395 -13.40 -2.21 8.45
CA ASP A 395 -13.33 -3.62 8.07
C ASP A 395 -14.67 -4.09 7.49
N LEU A 396 -15.81 -3.58 7.98
CA LEU A 396 -17.10 -3.72 7.29
C LEU A 396 -17.05 -3.15 5.87
N ALA A 397 -16.38 -2.02 5.66
CA ALA A 397 -16.20 -1.47 4.33
C ALA A 397 -15.31 -2.36 3.44
N THR A 398 -14.27 -2.99 3.98
CA THR A 398 -13.45 -3.95 3.21
C THR A 398 -14.28 -5.14 2.73
N MET A 399 -15.18 -5.64 3.57
CA MET A 399 -16.10 -6.73 3.22
C MET A 399 -17.14 -6.28 2.18
N ALA A 400 -17.72 -5.09 2.35
CA ALA A 400 -18.63 -4.51 1.38
C ALA A 400 -17.95 -4.29 0.02
N TYR A 401 -16.69 -3.84 0.01
CA TYR A 401 -15.88 -3.70 -1.21
C TYR A 401 -15.70 -5.04 -1.93
N ALA A 402 -15.28 -6.09 -1.21
CA ALA A 402 -15.10 -7.43 -1.77
C ALA A 402 -16.40 -8.01 -2.37
N ASN A 403 -17.54 -7.62 -1.81
CA ASN A 403 -18.87 -8.01 -2.29
C ASN A 403 -19.42 -7.07 -3.39
N GLY A 404 -18.64 -6.11 -3.89
CA GLY A 404 -19.06 -5.14 -4.90
C GLY A 404 -20.08 -4.10 -4.43
N LYS A 405 -20.35 -4.02 -3.12
CA LYS A 405 -21.29 -3.09 -2.48
C LYS A 405 -20.59 -1.75 -2.19
N TYR A 406 -20.09 -1.09 -3.23
CA TYR A 406 -19.23 0.09 -3.08
C TYR A 406 -19.91 1.30 -2.41
N SER A 407 -21.22 1.48 -2.60
CA SER A 407 -21.95 2.56 -1.92
C SER A 407 -21.99 2.33 -0.41
N GLU A 408 -22.30 1.10 0.02
CA GLU A 408 -22.31 0.72 1.43
C GLU A 408 -20.90 0.85 2.04
N ALA A 409 -19.87 0.40 1.32
CA ALA A 409 -18.48 0.55 1.73
C ALA A 409 -18.13 2.03 1.99
N LYS A 410 -18.52 2.95 1.10
CA LYS A 410 -18.31 4.39 1.31
C LYS A 410 -18.97 4.92 2.57
N ASP A 411 -20.18 4.47 2.90
CA ASP A 411 -20.90 4.95 4.07
C ASP A 411 -20.22 4.50 5.37
N TYR A 412 -19.76 3.25 5.42
CA TYR A 412 -18.93 2.76 6.52
C TYR A 412 -17.59 3.53 6.62
N LEU A 413 -16.92 3.81 5.51
CA LEU A 413 -15.65 4.55 5.51
C LEU A 413 -15.82 6.00 5.98
N LYS A 414 -16.91 6.66 5.57
CA LYS A 414 -17.28 7.99 6.09
C LYS A 414 -17.53 7.94 7.59
N LYS A 415 -18.20 6.89 8.07
CA LYS A 415 -18.40 6.69 9.52
C LYS A 415 -17.07 6.47 10.24
N ALA A 416 -16.17 5.64 9.71
CA ALA A 416 -14.83 5.44 10.24
C ALA A 416 -14.05 6.77 10.34
N LEU A 417 -14.05 7.59 9.29
CA LEU A 417 -13.40 8.90 9.29
C LEU A 417 -14.09 9.94 10.19
N SER A 418 -15.39 9.81 10.44
CA SER A 418 -16.07 10.66 11.44
C SER A 418 -15.62 10.37 12.87
N VAL A 419 -15.20 9.13 13.13
CA VAL A 419 -14.65 8.68 14.41
C VAL A 419 -13.17 9.04 14.51
N LYS A 420 -12.39 8.79 13.45
CA LYS A 420 -10.96 9.10 13.38
C LYS A 420 -10.60 9.70 12.02
N ALA A 421 -10.59 11.03 11.93
CA ALA A 421 -10.41 11.79 10.68
C ALA A 421 -9.12 11.48 9.90
N ASN A 422 -8.05 11.09 10.60
CA ASN A 422 -6.73 10.84 10.03
C ASN A 422 -6.36 9.35 10.01
N ALA A 423 -7.34 8.44 10.07
CA ALA A 423 -7.09 7.00 9.90
C ALA A 423 -6.61 6.70 8.47
N ALA A 424 -5.52 5.94 8.34
CA ALA A 424 -4.89 5.70 7.03
C ALA A 424 -5.73 4.74 6.17
N GLU A 425 -6.24 3.68 6.77
CA GLU A 425 -6.94 2.57 6.14
C GLU A 425 -8.24 3.03 5.45
N PRO A 426 -9.11 3.83 6.11
CA PRO A 426 -10.32 4.30 5.43
C PRO A 426 -10.03 5.23 4.26
N ASN A 427 -8.96 6.04 4.37
CA ASN A 427 -8.51 6.89 3.27
C ASN A 427 -8.01 6.06 2.08
N VAL A 428 -7.22 5.00 2.31
CA VAL A 428 -6.81 4.08 1.22
C VAL A 428 -8.02 3.45 0.53
N ASN A 429 -8.98 2.95 1.31
CA ASN A 429 -10.17 2.30 0.78
C ASN A 429 -11.09 3.26 0.00
N LEU A 430 -11.26 4.51 0.46
CA LEU A 430 -11.97 5.53 -0.31
C LEU A 430 -11.24 5.87 -1.61
N GLY A 431 -9.90 5.91 -1.58
CA GLY A 431 -9.07 6.08 -2.77
C GLY A 431 -9.34 4.98 -3.81
N LEU A 432 -9.35 3.72 -3.40
CA LEU A 432 -9.68 2.59 -4.28
C LEU A 432 -11.09 2.68 -4.87
N ILE A 433 -12.09 3.09 -4.08
CA ILE A 433 -13.45 3.26 -4.59
C ILE A 433 -13.52 4.42 -5.59
N SER A 434 -12.85 5.54 -5.33
CA SER A 434 -12.77 6.65 -6.29
C SER A 434 -12.11 6.24 -7.61
N LEU A 435 -11.12 5.33 -7.59
CA LEU A 435 -10.54 4.76 -8.82
C LEU A 435 -11.55 3.93 -9.62
N LEU A 436 -12.43 3.16 -8.95
CA LEU A 436 -13.51 2.42 -9.61
C LEU A 436 -14.53 3.36 -10.26
N GLU A 437 -14.75 4.52 -9.68
CA GLU A 437 -15.64 5.56 -10.21
C GLU A 437 -14.99 6.44 -11.29
N ASN A 438 -13.72 6.17 -11.62
CA ASN A 438 -12.90 6.98 -12.54
C ASN A 438 -12.68 8.43 -12.06
N ASP A 439 -12.78 8.70 -10.76
CA ASP A 439 -12.45 9.98 -10.15
C ASP A 439 -11.01 9.96 -9.62
N LEU A 440 -10.06 10.19 -10.53
CA LEU A 440 -8.63 10.20 -10.21
C LEU A 440 -8.22 11.31 -9.23
N ALA A 441 -8.89 12.47 -9.27
CA ALA A 441 -8.55 13.60 -8.43
C ALA A 441 -8.92 13.34 -6.96
N THR A 442 -10.12 12.82 -6.74
CA THR A 442 -10.57 12.40 -5.41
C THR A 442 -9.77 11.21 -4.91
N ALA A 443 -9.48 10.24 -5.78
CA ALA A 443 -8.62 9.11 -5.42
C ALA A 443 -7.25 9.58 -4.92
N GLN A 444 -6.57 10.45 -5.67
CA GLN A 444 -5.26 10.97 -5.28
C GLN A 444 -5.31 11.72 -3.94
N THR A 445 -6.38 12.49 -3.70
CA THR A 445 -6.58 13.22 -2.44
C THR A 445 -6.66 12.26 -1.25
N TYR A 446 -7.45 11.20 -1.36
CA TYR A 446 -7.60 10.19 -0.31
C TYR A 446 -6.31 9.37 -0.13
N LEU A 447 -5.70 8.90 -1.21
CA LEU A 447 -4.46 8.12 -1.14
C LEU A 447 -3.30 8.92 -0.51
N SER A 448 -3.26 10.24 -0.70
CA SER A 448 -2.26 11.10 -0.04
C SER A 448 -2.34 11.08 1.51
N LYS A 449 -3.51 10.76 2.06
CA LYS A 449 -3.78 10.65 3.50
C LYS A 449 -3.66 9.21 4.02
N GLY A 450 -3.35 8.25 3.15
CA GLY A 450 -3.25 6.82 3.48
C GLY A 450 -1.88 6.39 4.04
N SER A 451 -0.99 7.34 4.34
CA SER A 451 0.36 7.03 4.84
C SER A 451 0.30 6.19 6.13
N GLY A 452 1.09 5.12 6.18
CA GLY A 452 1.10 4.14 7.27
C GLY A 452 0.26 2.89 7.01
N SER A 453 -0.63 2.89 6.01
CA SER A 453 -1.35 1.68 5.60
C SER A 453 -0.47 0.77 4.72
N ALA A 454 -0.45 -0.53 5.03
CA ALA A 454 0.27 -1.53 4.24
C ALA A 454 -0.28 -1.67 2.80
N ALA A 455 -1.56 -1.35 2.58
CA ALA A 455 -2.22 -1.44 1.27
C ALA A 455 -2.03 -0.19 0.39
N LEU A 456 -1.40 0.88 0.90
CA LEU A 456 -1.25 2.14 0.17
C LEU A 456 -0.49 1.96 -1.15
N ASN A 457 0.58 1.17 -1.14
CA ASN A 457 1.42 0.95 -2.31
C ASN A 457 0.66 0.25 -3.45
N GLU A 458 -0.18 -0.74 -3.13
CA GLU A 458 -1.05 -1.38 -4.11
C GLU A 458 -2.08 -0.37 -4.66
N ALA A 459 -2.69 0.44 -3.80
CA ALA A 459 -3.68 1.44 -4.24
C ALA A 459 -3.05 2.53 -5.13
N LEU A 460 -1.84 3.00 -4.81
CA LEU A 460 -1.08 3.91 -5.67
C LEU A 460 -0.67 3.26 -6.99
N GLY A 461 -0.28 1.99 -6.96
CA GLY A 461 -0.01 1.21 -8.18
C GLY A 461 -1.22 1.17 -9.11
N ASN A 462 -2.41 0.94 -8.56
CA ASN A 462 -3.66 0.98 -9.33
C ASN A 462 -3.98 2.38 -9.87
N MET A 463 -3.71 3.44 -9.11
CA MET A 463 -3.87 4.82 -9.58
C MET A 463 -2.93 5.13 -10.75
N TYR A 464 -1.65 4.78 -10.65
CA TYR A 464 -0.70 4.98 -11.74
C TYR A 464 -1.04 4.15 -12.98
N LEU A 465 -1.53 2.92 -12.77
CA LEU A 465 -2.02 2.07 -13.85
C LEU A 465 -3.19 2.72 -14.60
N LYS A 466 -4.16 3.27 -13.86
CA LYS A 466 -5.28 4.06 -14.41
C LYS A 466 -4.82 5.32 -15.15
N GLN A 467 -3.72 5.93 -14.74
CA GLN A 467 -3.13 7.10 -15.41
C GLN A 467 -2.31 6.72 -16.66
N GLY A 468 -2.13 5.43 -16.96
CA GLY A 468 -1.26 4.97 -18.05
C GLY A 468 0.23 5.05 -17.71
N ASN A 469 0.60 5.33 -16.45
CA ASN A 469 1.99 5.42 -16.01
C ASN A 469 2.49 4.06 -15.51
N TYR A 470 2.69 3.13 -16.44
CA TYR A 470 2.98 1.72 -16.12
C TYR A 470 4.30 1.53 -15.36
N ALA A 471 5.33 2.33 -15.65
CA ALA A 471 6.61 2.25 -14.94
C ALA A 471 6.46 2.61 -13.45
N GLN A 472 5.73 3.69 -13.13
CA GLN A 472 5.45 4.04 -11.74
C GLN A 472 4.48 3.03 -11.10
N ALA A 473 3.51 2.52 -11.85
CA ALA A 473 2.60 1.48 -11.36
C ALA A 473 3.39 0.24 -10.89
N VAL A 474 4.28 -0.30 -11.74
CA VAL A 474 5.13 -1.45 -11.39
C VAL A 474 5.99 -1.15 -10.15
N LYS A 475 6.59 0.05 -10.09
CA LYS A 475 7.39 0.46 -8.93
C LYS A 475 6.55 0.52 -7.64
N SER A 476 5.36 1.08 -7.70
CA SER A 476 4.45 1.18 -6.56
C SER A 476 3.92 -0.18 -6.12
N PHE A 477 3.57 -1.07 -7.04
CA PHE A 477 3.16 -2.43 -6.68
C PHE A 477 4.28 -3.20 -5.98
N GLY A 478 5.54 -3.02 -6.40
CA GLY A 478 6.68 -3.73 -5.81
C GLY A 478 6.46 -5.23 -5.80
N ASP A 479 6.41 -5.83 -4.61
CA ASP A 479 6.19 -7.26 -4.42
C ASP A 479 4.72 -7.68 -4.30
N THR A 480 3.77 -6.78 -4.52
CA THR A 480 2.34 -7.11 -4.50
C THR A 480 2.00 -8.21 -5.51
N LYS A 481 1.29 -9.25 -5.07
CA LYS A 481 0.88 -10.39 -5.91
C LYS A 481 -0.61 -10.30 -6.25
N SER A 482 -0.97 -9.32 -7.07
CA SER A 482 -2.34 -9.07 -7.52
C SER A 482 -2.48 -9.01 -9.04
N ASN A 483 -3.70 -9.16 -9.53
CA ASN A 483 -3.99 -9.07 -10.97
C ASN A 483 -3.64 -7.68 -11.54
N SER A 484 -3.82 -6.61 -10.76
CA SER A 484 -3.43 -5.26 -11.19
C SER A 484 -1.91 -5.10 -11.32
N ALA A 485 -1.14 -5.69 -10.40
CA ALA A 485 0.32 -5.70 -10.50
C ALA A 485 0.80 -6.43 -11.75
N ALA A 486 0.21 -7.60 -12.05
CA ALA A 486 0.50 -8.34 -13.27
C ALA A 486 0.09 -7.56 -14.53
N LEU A 487 -1.08 -6.91 -14.53
CA LEU A 487 -1.52 -6.07 -15.65
C LEU A 487 -0.54 -4.93 -15.92
N ALA A 488 -0.05 -4.26 -14.88
CA ALA A 488 0.98 -3.22 -15.03
C ALA A 488 2.27 -3.77 -15.65
N GLN A 489 2.71 -4.97 -15.25
CA GLN A 489 3.88 -5.64 -15.82
C GLN A 489 3.66 -6.03 -17.29
N ILE A 490 2.48 -6.55 -17.65
CA ILE A 490 2.11 -6.88 -19.04
C ILE A 490 2.13 -5.62 -19.93
N LEU A 491 1.61 -4.49 -19.43
CA LEU A 491 1.60 -3.22 -20.15
C LEU A 491 3.00 -2.58 -20.23
N ALA A 492 3.85 -2.83 -19.23
CA ALA A 492 5.28 -2.51 -19.26
C ALA A 492 6.10 -3.50 -20.12
N LYS A 493 5.46 -4.50 -20.75
CA LYS A 493 6.06 -5.54 -21.60
C LYS A 493 6.98 -6.53 -20.87
N ASP A 494 6.86 -6.62 -19.55
CA ASP A 494 7.52 -7.64 -18.73
C ASP A 494 6.60 -8.85 -18.52
N TYR A 495 6.48 -9.67 -19.57
CA TYR A 495 5.56 -10.81 -19.59
C TYR A 495 6.00 -11.94 -18.66
N MET A 496 7.31 -12.13 -18.47
CA MET A 496 7.83 -13.13 -17.53
C MET A 496 7.42 -12.76 -16.11
N LYS A 497 7.65 -11.52 -15.70
CA LYS A 497 7.25 -11.07 -14.37
C LYS A 497 5.74 -11.09 -14.18
N GLY A 498 5.00 -10.69 -15.22
CA GLY A 498 3.54 -10.82 -15.25
C GLY A 498 3.07 -12.24 -14.97
N ALA A 499 3.68 -13.24 -15.62
CA ALA A 499 3.34 -14.65 -15.43
C ALA A 499 3.68 -15.15 -14.00
N GLU A 500 4.85 -14.79 -13.47
CA GLU A 500 5.24 -15.10 -12.08
C GLU A 500 4.24 -14.53 -11.07
N THR A 501 3.87 -13.25 -11.25
CA THR A 501 2.93 -12.56 -10.36
C THR A 501 1.56 -13.23 -10.38
N LEU A 502 1.04 -13.57 -11.58
CA LEU A 502 -0.25 -14.28 -11.73
C LEU A 502 -0.23 -15.69 -11.12
N ALA A 503 0.91 -16.38 -11.14
CA ALA A 503 1.05 -17.68 -10.49
C ALA A 503 0.95 -17.57 -8.96
N ALA A 504 1.48 -16.48 -8.39
CA ALA A 504 1.54 -16.21 -6.96
C ALA A 504 0.30 -15.51 -6.39
N VAL A 505 -0.69 -15.12 -7.20
CA VAL A 505 -1.98 -14.61 -6.71
C VAL A 505 -2.65 -15.67 -5.82
N GLN A 506 -2.96 -15.30 -4.58
CA GLN A 506 -3.55 -16.20 -3.58
C GLN A 506 -4.98 -16.60 -3.96
N LYS A 507 -5.86 -15.62 -4.23
CA LYS A 507 -7.25 -15.82 -4.66
C LYS A 507 -7.36 -15.62 -6.16
N LYS A 508 -7.05 -16.68 -6.93
CA LYS A 508 -7.10 -16.63 -8.40
C LYS A 508 -8.55 -16.51 -8.88
N ASP A 509 -8.82 -15.53 -9.73
CA ASP A 509 -10.14 -15.26 -10.28
C ASP A 509 -10.17 -15.39 -11.82
N ALA A 510 -11.28 -15.01 -12.43
CA ALA A 510 -11.43 -15.02 -13.88
C ALA A 510 -10.38 -14.13 -14.57
N MET A 511 -10.06 -12.97 -13.98
CA MET A 511 -9.07 -12.04 -14.52
C MET A 511 -7.65 -12.57 -14.43
N THR A 512 -7.31 -13.35 -13.40
CA THR A 512 -6.02 -14.03 -13.33
C THR A 512 -5.81 -14.91 -14.57
N SER A 513 -6.86 -15.62 -14.98
CA SER A 513 -6.85 -16.55 -16.11
C SER A 513 -6.85 -15.78 -17.43
N TYR A 514 -7.66 -14.72 -17.54
CA TYR A 514 -7.71 -13.86 -18.72
C TYR A 514 -6.37 -13.18 -19.03
N LEU A 515 -5.68 -12.66 -17.99
CA LEU A 515 -4.36 -12.04 -18.16
C LEU A 515 -3.29 -13.04 -18.60
N LYS A 516 -3.37 -14.31 -18.16
CA LYS A 516 -2.51 -15.38 -18.67
C LYS A 516 -2.77 -15.65 -20.16
N ALA A 517 -4.02 -15.60 -20.60
CA ALA A 517 -4.36 -15.73 -22.02
C ALA A 517 -3.74 -14.59 -22.84
N ILE A 518 -3.77 -13.35 -22.35
CA ILE A 518 -3.09 -12.21 -23.01
C ILE A 518 -1.58 -12.44 -23.09
N ILE A 519 -0.93 -12.86 -22.01
CA ILE A 519 0.51 -13.20 -22.04
C ILE A 519 0.78 -14.29 -23.08
N ALA A 520 -0.03 -15.35 -23.12
CA ALA A 520 0.09 -16.42 -24.10
C ALA A 520 -0.05 -15.90 -25.55
N ALA A 521 -1.01 -15.01 -25.80
CA ALA A 521 -1.22 -14.41 -27.13
C ALA A 521 -0.01 -13.56 -27.55
N ARG A 522 0.50 -12.70 -26.66
CA ARG A 522 1.67 -11.85 -26.90
C ARG A 522 2.98 -12.64 -27.05
N THR A 523 3.05 -13.85 -26.48
CA THR A 523 4.18 -14.78 -26.61
C THR A 523 3.97 -15.85 -27.71
N ASN A 524 2.92 -15.73 -28.52
CA ASN A 524 2.56 -16.64 -29.62
C ASN A 524 2.32 -18.11 -29.20
N ASN A 525 1.81 -18.33 -27.99
CA ASN A 525 1.41 -19.65 -27.50
C ASN A 525 -0.10 -19.86 -27.59
N ASN A 526 -0.60 -20.13 -28.80
CA ASN A 526 -2.04 -20.25 -29.09
C ASN A 526 -2.77 -21.33 -28.27
N SER A 527 -2.10 -22.45 -27.96
CA SER A 527 -2.72 -23.52 -27.14
C SER A 527 -3.05 -22.99 -25.75
N LEU A 528 -2.10 -22.29 -25.12
CA LEU A 528 -2.31 -21.70 -23.79
C LEU A 528 -3.34 -20.57 -23.80
N VAL A 529 -3.54 -19.87 -24.92
CA VAL A 529 -4.61 -18.87 -25.02
C VAL A 529 -5.97 -19.52 -24.80
N VAL A 530 -6.26 -20.58 -25.55
CA VAL A 530 -7.55 -21.28 -25.49
C VAL A 530 -7.80 -21.88 -24.11
N ASP A 531 -6.79 -22.51 -23.50
CA ASP A 531 -6.95 -23.13 -22.18
C ASP A 531 -7.21 -22.10 -21.07
N ASN A 532 -6.49 -20.98 -21.08
CA ASN A 532 -6.68 -19.93 -20.10
C ASN A 532 -8.00 -19.16 -20.32
N LEU A 533 -8.44 -18.96 -21.56
CA LEU A 533 -9.75 -18.38 -21.84
C LEU A 533 -10.89 -19.30 -21.38
N ARG A 534 -10.75 -20.62 -21.54
CA ARG A 534 -11.74 -21.58 -21.06
C ARG A 534 -11.91 -21.48 -19.55
N ASP A 535 -10.81 -21.43 -18.82
CA ASP A 535 -10.81 -21.26 -17.36
C ASP A 535 -11.37 -19.88 -16.93
N ALA A 536 -11.03 -18.80 -17.66
CA ALA A 536 -11.55 -17.47 -17.42
C ALA A 536 -13.08 -17.41 -17.59
N ILE A 537 -13.60 -17.95 -18.70
CA ILE A 537 -15.02 -17.94 -19.05
C ILE A 537 -15.84 -18.84 -18.11
N ALA A 538 -15.26 -19.95 -17.66
CA ALA A 538 -15.91 -20.81 -16.66
C ALA A 538 -16.13 -20.07 -15.32
N LYS A 539 -15.24 -19.14 -14.95
CA LYS A 539 -15.35 -18.30 -13.74
C LYS A 539 -16.19 -17.04 -13.95
N ASP A 540 -16.17 -16.47 -15.15
CA ASP A 540 -16.97 -15.31 -15.53
C ASP A 540 -17.37 -15.40 -17.02
N ALA A 541 -18.62 -15.82 -17.26
CA ALA A 541 -19.15 -16.00 -18.61
C ALA A 541 -19.22 -14.69 -19.43
N SER A 542 -19.15 -13.52 -18.79
CA SER A 542 -19.10 -12.24 -19.51
C SER A 542 -17.82 -12.07 -20.32
N LEU A 543 -16.75 -12.80 -19.97
CA LEU A 543 -15.48 -12.73 -20.68
C LEU A 543 -15.52 -13.38 -22.07
N ALA A 544 -16.51 -14.20 -22.39
CA ALA A 544 -16.65 -14.80 -23.72
C ALA A 544 -16.92 -13.73 -24.78
N ASP A 545 -17.91 -12.86 -24.54
CA ASP A 545 -18.24 -11.76 -25.46
C ASP A 545 -17.09 -10.75 -25.56
N TYR A 546 -16.43 -10.46 -24.42
CA TYR A 546 -15.26 -9.59 -24.39
C TYR A 546 -14.10 -10.15 -25.22
N ALA A 547 -13.72 -11.42 -25.00
CA ALA A 547 -12.66 -12.09 -25.76
C ALA A 547 -12.94 -12.13 -27.27
N SER A 548 -14.21 -12.26 -27.68
CA SER A 548 -14.59 -12.26 -29.10
C SER A 548 -14.28 -10.94 -29.83
N LYS A 549 -14.16 -9.83 -29.08
CA LYS A 549 -13.90 -8.47 -29.60
C LYS A 549 -12.46 -8.03 -29.34
N ASP A 550 -11.77 -8.66 -28.40
CA ASP A 550 -10.43 -8.32 -27.98
C ASP A 550 -9.39 -8.60 -29.10
N LEU A 551 -8.67 -7.55 -29.50
CA LEU A 551 -7.66 -7.62 -30.54
C LEU A 551 -6.39 -8.35 -30.10
N GLU A 552 -6.19 -8.57 -28.80
CA GLU A 552 -5.14 -9.49 -28.30
C GLU A 552 -5.28 -10.87 -28.94
N PHE A 553 -6.50 -11.29 -29.28
CA PHE A 553 -6.79 -12.60 -29.86
C PHE A 553 -7.11 -12.55 -31.36
N ALA A 554 -6.80 -11.46 -32.05
CA ALA A 554 -7.09 -11.28 -33.49
C ALA A 554 -6.59 -12.46 -34.36
N LYS A 555 -5.44 -13.07 -34.01
CA LYS A 555 -4.88 -14.23 -34.73
C LYS A 555 -5.73 -15.50 -34.63
N LEU A 556 -6.56 -15.61 -33.60
CA LEU A 556 -7.41 -16.77 -33.32
C LEU A 556 -8.86 -16.58 -33.77
N GLN A 557 -9.21 -15.42 -34.32
CA GLN A 557 -10.57 -15.12 -34.76
C GLN A 557 -11.12 -16.08 -35.82
N ASN A 558 -10.25 -16.85 -36.50
CA ASN A 558 -10.64 -17.89 -37.45
C ASN A 558 -10.50 -19.33 -36.92
N ASP A 559 -9.94 -19.51 -35.73
CA ASP A 559 -9.82 -20.81 -35.08
C ASP A 559 -11.19 -21.32 -34.61
N ALA A 560 -11.49 -22.59 -34.91
CA ALA A 560 -12.80 -23.18 -34.61
C ALA A 560 -13.03 -23.32 -33.10
N THR A 561 -12.01 -23.71 -32.35
CA THR A 561 -12.12 -23.87 -30.89
C THR A 561 -12.30 -22.52 -30.20
N PHE A 562 -11.56 -21.50 -30.62
CA PHE A 562 -11.75 -20.12 -30.14
C PHE A 562 -13.16 -19.63 -30.43
N LYS A 563 -13.64 -19.77 -31.69
CA LYS A 563 -15.01 -19.39 -32.04
C LYS A 563 -16.03 -20.09 -31.16
N THR A 564 -15.97 -21.41 -31.00
CA THR A 564 -16.91 -22.14 -30.13
C THR A 564 -16.85 -21.66 -28.69
N LEU A 565 -15.66 -21.31 -28.19
CA LEU A 565 -15.48 -20.83 -26.83
C LEU A 565 -16.05 -19.42 -26.60
N THR A 566 -15.98 -18.55 -27.61
CA THR A 566 -16.40 -17.14 -27.50
C THR A 566 -17.76 -16.84 -28.13
N SER A 567 -18.37 -17.80 -28.83
CA SER A 567 -19.74 -17.71 -29.34
C SER A 567 -20.71 -18.04 -28.23
N LYS A 568 -21.72 -17.18 -28.01
CA LYS A 568 -22.87 -17.52 -27.17
C LYS A 568 -23.88 -18.37 -27.93
#